data_AF-A0A4Z2I9K2-F1
#
_entry.id   AF-A0A4Z2I9K2-F1
#
_cell.length_a   1.000
_cell.length_b   1.000
_cell.length_c   1.000
_cell.angle_alpha   90.00
_cell.angle_beta   90.00
_cell.angle_gamma   90.00
#
_symmetry.space_group_name_H-M   'P 1'
#
loop_
_entity.id
_entity.type
_entity.pdbx_description
1 polymer ?
#
loop_
_entity_poly.entity_id
_entity_poly.type
_entity_poly.pdbx_seq_one_letter_code
_entity_poly.pdbx_strand_id
1 'polypeptide(L)'
;MSFTLSNGNKNLKNITVKYTVEADMERRRSPRVRFLKNNDDTYTGSLNLLSSKSTCHKLKLIVVAPVRDKLEPVVFSLNMSLHKQNLKPRRSLQNLDSFPILSQEQQLTQRAEVNFQKECGSDNKCSSNLLLKAHFVDNEDKPYPR
;
A
#
# COMPACT_ATOMS: atom_id res chain seq x y z
N MET A 1 -8.02 0.14 11.19
CA MET A 1 -8.59 -1.21 11.24
C MET A 1 -9.43 -1.30 12.51
N SER A 2 -10.66 -1.80 12.40
CA SER A 2 -11.55 -2.08 13.55
C SER A 2 -11.63 -3.58 13.74
N PHE A 3 -11.82 -4.04 14.98
CA PHE A 3 -11.88 -5.47 15.33
C PHE A 3 -13.26 -5.79 15.91
N THR A 4 -13.87 -6.87 15.42
CA THR A 4 -15.17 -7.34 15.91
C THR A 4 -15.01 -8.74 16.47
N LEU A 5 -15.42 -8.95 17.73
CA LEU A 5 -15.44 -10.27 18.35
C LEU A 5 -16.84 -10.86 18.24
N SER A 6 -16.99 -11.97 17.52
CA SER A 6 -18.27 -12.65 17.35
C SER A 6 -18.82 -13.28 18.64
N ASN A 7 -18.00 -13.46 19.66
CA ASN A 7 -18.38 -14.05 20.95
C ASN A 7 -18.73 -13.03 22.04
N GLY A 8 -18.79 -11.73 21.72
CA GLY A 8 -19.14 -10.68 22.68
C GLY A 8 -18.09 -10.41 23.77
N ASN A 9 -16.92 -11.07 23.71
CA ASN A 9 -15.81 -10.79 24.61
C ASN A 9 -15.23 -9.38 24.30
N LYS A 10 -14.77 -8.67 25.32
CA LYS A 10 -14.15 -7.32 25.18
C LYS A 10 -12.62 -7.38 25.20
N ASN A 11 -12.05 -8.50 25.62
CA ASN A 11 -10.61 -8.69 25.79
C ASN A 11 -9.99 -9.27 24.51
N LEU A 12 -9.77 -8.39 23.52
CA LEU A 12 -9.05 -8.72 22.29
C LEU A 12 -7.58 -9.01 22.59
N LYS A 13 -7.10 -10.19 22.19
CA LYS A 13 -5.66 -10.52 22.17
C LYS A 13 -4.95 -9.74 21.06
N ASN A 14 -3.65 -9.54 21.21
CA ASN A 14 -2.80 -8.92 20.19
C ASN A 14 -2.83 -9.77 18.92
N ILE A 15 -3.04 -9.12 17.77
CA ILE A 15 -3.08 -9.79 16.46
C ILE A 15 -1.81 -9.47 15.70
N THR A 16 -1.12 -10.50 15.24
CA THR A 16 0.06 -10.33 14.38
C THR A 16 -0.37 -10.32 12.92
N VAL A 17 -0.12 -9.21 12.24
CA VAL A 17 -0.31 -9.04 10.79
C VAL A 17 1.05 -9.09 10.13
N LYS A 18 1.20 -9.90 9.09
CA LYS A 18 2.35 -9.86 8.19
C LYS A 18 2.06 -8.89 7.07
N TYR A 19 3.06 -8.12 6.68
CA TYR A 19 2.95 -7.23 5.53
C TYR A 19 4.17 -7.37 4.63
N THR A 20 3.95 -7.19 3.35
CA THR A 20 4.97 -7.13 2.32
C THR A 20 4.81 -5.82 1.57
N VAL A 21 5.90 -5.08 1.40
CA VAL A 21 5.94 -3.88 0.56
C VAL A 21 6.85 -4.16 -0.62
N GLU A 22 6.32 -4.09 -1.83
CA GLU A 22 7.06 -4.14 -3.09
C GLU A 22 7.24 -2.71 -3.59
N ALA A 23 8.46 -2.34 -3.96
CA ALA A 23 8.81 -1.04 -4.52
C ALA A 23 9.18 -1.18 -6.00
N ASP A 24 8.73 -0.23 -6.82
CA ASP A 24 8.93 -0.23 -8.27
C ASP A 24 8.39 -1.51 -8.94
N MET A 25 7.21 -1.97 -8.50
CA MET A 25 6.67 -3.30 -8.81
C MET A 25 6.47 -3.58 -10.32
N GLU A 26 6.32 -2.54 -11.12
CA GLU A 26 6.18 -2.63 -12.58
C GLU A 26 7.52 -2.94 -13.28
N ARG A 27 8.64 -2.79 -12.57
CA ARG A 27 10.01 -2.88 -13.07
C ARG A 27 10.87 -3.89 -12.31
N ARG A 28 10.32 -5.06 -11.97
CA ARG A 28 10.96 -6.13 -11.16
C ARG A 28 12.40 -6.52 -11.56
N ARG A 29 12.78 -6.42 -12.84
CA ARG A 29 14.13 -6.78 -13.29
C ARG A 29 15.18 -5.70 -13.02
N SER A 30 14.76 -4.45 -12.90
CA SER A 30 15.64 -3.29 -12.75
C SER A 30 14.96 -2.21 -11.90
N PRO A 31 14.68 -2.50 -10.61
CA PRO A 31 14.04 -1.57 -9.72
C PRO A 31 14.95 -0.34 -9.49
N ARG A 32 14.36 0.85 -9.56
CA ARG A 32 15.05 2.14 -9.41
C ARG A 32 15.25 2.53 -7.96
N VAL A 33 14.57 1.87 -7.03
CA VAL A 33 14.71 2.07 -5.60
C VAL A 33 14.85 0.74 -4.88
N ARG A 34 15.55 0.74 -3.74
CA ARG A 34 15.69 -0.42 -2.86
C ARG A 34 15.46 0.01 -1.42
N PHE A 35 14.94 -0.89 -0.59
CA PHE A 35 14.82 -0.66 0.84
C PHE A 35 16.19 -0.64 1.49
N LEU A 36 16.49 0.41 2.26
CA LEU A 36 17.79 0.61 2.90
C LEU A 36 18.18 -0.57 3.83
N LYS A 37 17.18 -1.21 4.46
CA LYS A 37 17.40 -2.20 5.51
C LYS A 37 17.88 -3.56 4.98
N ASN A 38 17.40 -4.00 3.82
CA ASN A 38 17.73 -5.29 3.22
C ASN A 38 18.33 -5.17 1.81
N ASN A 39 18.47 -3.96 1.28
CA ASN A 39 18.98 -3.68 -0.06
C ASN A 39 18.21 -4.40 -1.18
N ASP A 40 16.90 -4.56 -1.01
CA ASP A 40 16.03 -5.26 -1.94
C ASP A 40 14.85 -4.38 -2.38
N ASP A 41 14.19 -4.74 -3.47
CA ASP A 41 12.96 -4.06 -3.94
C ASP A 41 11.72 -4.48 -3.15
N THR A 42 11.84 -5.54 -2.36
CA THR A 42 10.76 -6.11 -1.55
C THR A 42 11.14 -6.10 -0.08
N TYR A 43 10.21 -5.73 0.79
CA TYR A 43 10.40 -5.76 2.25
C TYR A 43 9.23 -6.45 2.93
N THR A 44 9.52 -7.51 3.68
CA THR A 44 8.52 -8.23 4.48
C THR A 44 8.72 -7.96 5.97
N GLY A 45 7.63 -7.72 6.69
CA GLY A 45 7.64 -7.50 8.12
C GLY A 45 6.39 -8.03 8.80
N SER A 46 6.32 -7.85 10.11
CA SER A 46 5.16 -8.18 10.92
C SER A 46 4.86 -7.07 11.92
N LEU A 47 3.58 -6.80 12.16
CA LEU A 47 3.07 -5.82 13.11
C LEU A 47 2.19 -6.54 14.12
N ASN A 48 2.39 -6.21 15.40
CA ASN A 48 1.45 -6.59 16.44
C ASN A 48 0.46 -5.44 16.62
N LEU A 49 -0.77 -5.66 16.19
CA LEU A 49 -1.85 -4.70 16.34
C LEU A 49 -2.55 -4.92 17.68
N LEU A 50 -2.67 -3.85 18.45
CA LEU A 50 -3.58 -3.79 19.60
C LEU A 50 -4.89 -3.15 19.16
N SER A 51 -6.00 -3.61 19.73
CA SER A 51 -7.35 -3.18 19.35
C SER A 51 -7.62 -1.69 19.53
N SER A 52 -6.83 -1.00 20.36
CA SER A 52 -7.05 0.38 20.76
C SER A 52 -6.12 1.42 20.12
N LYS A 53 -5.11 1.01 19.34
CA LYS A 53 -4.10 1.95 18.82
C LYS A 53 -3.65 1.62 17.40
N SER A 54 -3.61 2.64 16.54
CA SER A 54 -2.94 2.57 15.24
C SER A 54 -1.42 2.53 15.44
N THR A 55 -0.74 1.71 14.63
CA THR A 55 0.73 1.61 14.64
C THR A 55 1.25 1.90 13.25
N CYS A 56 2.26 2.76 13.14
CA CYS A 56 2.87 3.16 11.87
C CYS A 56 4.33 2.74 11.82
N HIS A 57 4.76 2.18 10.70
CA HIS A 57 6.16 1.83 10.44
C HIS A 57 6.68 2.62 9.25
N LYS A 58 7.88 3.20 9.39
CA LYS A 58 8.56 3.94 8.33
C LYS A 58 9.67 3.07 7.75
N LEU A 59 9.63 2.85 6.44
CA LEU A 59 10.69 2.18 5.70
C LEU A 59 11.49 3.23 4.93
N LYS A 60 12.82 3.16 5.05
CA LYS A 60 13.72 4.04 4.29
C LYS A 60 14.12 3.36 2.99
N LEU A 61 14.20 4.15 1.92
CA LEU A 61 14.57 3.69 0.59
C LEU A 61 15.86 4.40 0.14
N ILE A 62 16.58 3.76 -0.76
CA ILE A 62 17.72 4.31 -1.50
C ILE A 62 17.39 4.29 -3.00
N VAL A 63 17.83 5.32 -3.72
CA VAL A 63 17.71 5.39 -5.18
C VAL A 63 18.92 4.69 -5.80
N VAL A 64 18.67 3.80 -6.75
CA VAL A 64 19.72 3.05 -7.47
C VAL A 64 20.18 3.88 -8.66
N ALA A 65 21.35 4.51 -8.54
CA ALA A 65 21.93 5.33 -9.61
C ALA A 65 22.73 4.48 -10.62
N PRO A 66 22.75 4.86 -11.92
CA PRO A 66 22.03 5.97 -12.52
C PRO A 66 20.56 5.64 -12.85
N VAL A 67 19.63 6.57 -12.55
CA VAL A 67 18.23 6.44 -12.94
C VAL A 67 18.03 6.95 -14.36
N ARG A 68 17.84 6.04 -15.32
CA ARG A 68 17.58 6.37 -16.73
C ARG A 68 16.15 6.86 -16.95
N ASP A 69 15.18 6.14 -16.39
CA ASP A 69 13.77 6.50 -16.48
C ASP A 69 13.31 7.26 -15.23
N LYS A 70 13.05 8.55 -15.44
CA LYS A 70 12.54 9.50 -14.45
C LYS A 70 11.12 9.98 -14.78
N LEU A 71 10.50 9.44 -15.84
CA LEU A 71 9.16 9.84 -16.29
C LEU A 71 8.09 8.94 -15.65
N GLU A 72 8.31 7.62 -15.63
CA GLU A 72 7.37 6.71 -14.98
C GLU A 72 7.42 6.83 -13.45
N PRO A 73 6.27 6.77 -12.75
CA PRO A 73 6.24 6.75 -11.30
C PRO A 73 6.91 5.49 -10.75
N VAL A 74 7.44 5.59 -9.53
CA VAL A 74 7.80 4.42 -8.73
C VAL A 74 6.53 3.96 -8.02
N VAL A 75 6.00 2.81 -8.46
CA VAL A 75 4.79 2.23 -7.90
C VAL A 75 5.14 1.34 -6.71
N PHE A 76 4.54 1.63 -5.56
CA PHE A 76 4.61 0.83 -4.34
C PHE A 76 3.34 0.00 -4.18
N SER A 77 3.49 -1.25 -3.81
CA SER A 77 2.38 -2.10 -3.39
C SER A 77 2.59 -2.62 -1.98
N LEU A 78 1.58 -2.44 -1.15
CA LEU A 78 1.51 -3.00 0.20
C LEU A 78 0.51 -4.16 0.17
N ASN A 79 0.93 -5.32 0.65
CA ASN A 79 0.08 -6.48 0.82
C ASN A 79 0.11 -6.94 2.28
N MET A 80 -1.05 -7.14 2.89
CA MET A 80 -1.18 -7.57 4.29
C MET A 80 -1.89 -8.92 4.41
N SER A 81 -1.48 -9.70 5.40
CA SER A 81 -2.11 -10.99 5.73
C SER A 81 -2.07 -11.26 7.23
N LEU A 82 -3.04 -12.02 7.74
CA LEU A 82 -2.96 -12.50 9.12
C LEU A 82 -1.88 -13.56 9.26
N HIS A 83 -1.16 -13.52 10.38
CA HIS A 83 -0.27 -14.60 10.72
C HIS A 83 -1.08 -15.86 11.07
N LYS A 84 -0.98 -16.90 10.23
CA LYS A 84 -1.58 -18.20 10.50
C LYS A 84 -0.91 -18.85 11.73
N GLN A 85 -1.69 -19.12 12.77
CA GLN A 85 -1.23 -19.94 13.88
C GLN A 85 -1.23 -21.41 13.46
N ASN A 86 -0.12 -22.11 13.72
CA ASN A 86 -0.02 -23.53 13.41
C ASN A 86 -0.87 -24.33 14.40
N LEU A 87 -1.89 -25.02 13.89
CA LEU A 87 -2.70 -25.95 14.65
C LEU A 87 -1.83 -27.15 15.07
N LYS A 88 -1.51 -27.24 16.36
CA LYS A 88 -0.94 -28.49 16.91
C LYS A 88 -2.10 -29.46 17.16
N PRO A 89 -2.05 -30.71 16.65
CA PRO A 89 -3.05 -31.71 16.98
C PRO A 89 -3.03 -31.92 18.50
N ARG A 90 -4.15 -31.59 19.17
CA ARG A 90 -4.33 -31.75 20.61
C ARG A 90 -5.64 -32.46 20.88
N ARG A 91 -5.67 -33.25 21.96
CA ARG A 91 -6.86 -33.98 22.42
C ARG A 91 -7.96 -33.08 23.01
N SER A 92 -7.67 -31.81 23.26
CA SER A 92 -8.61 -30.84 23.85
C SER A 92 -9.11 -29.81 22.82
N LEU A 93 -10.34 -29.33 23.01
CA LEU A 93 -10.92 -28.23 22.23
C LEU A 93 -10.01 -26.99 22.31
N GLN A 94 -9.78 -26.34 21.16
CA GLN A 94 -8.97 -25.12 21.08
C GLN A 94 -9.86 -23.88 21.20
N ASN A 95 -9.37 -22.85 21.88
CA ASN A 95 -10.07 -21.58 21.95
C ASN A 95 -9.97 -20.85 20.59
N LEU A 96 -11.13 -20.65 19.96
CA LEU A 96 -11.30 -19.98 18.67
C LEU A 96 -10.88 -18.49 18.68
N ASP A 97 -10.79 -17.84 19.85
CA ASP A 97 -10.27 -16.47 20.01
C ASP A 97 -8.83 -16.32 19.48
N SER A 98 -8.11 -17.43 19.30
CA SER A 98 -6.74 -17.43 18.79
C SER A 98 -6.68 -17.50 17.26
N PHE A 99 -7.81 -17.58 16.56
CA PHE A 99 -7.89 -17.76 15.10
C PHE A 99 -8.76 -16.68 14.45
N PRO A 100 -8.31 -15.42 14.46
CA PRO A 100 -9.04 -14.35 13.81
C PRO A 100 -9.10 -14.57 12.29
N ILE A 101 -10.17 -14.08 11.68
CA ILE A 101 -10.35 -14.02 10.23
C ILE A 101 -10.38 -12.57 9.77
N LEU A 102 -10.01 -12.34 8.51
CA LEU A 102 -10.15 -11.04 7.86
C LEU A 102 -11.57 -10.92 7.32
N SER A 103 -12.20 -9.76 7.50
CA SER A 103 -13.47 -9.47 6.84
C SER A 103 -13.26 -9.34 5.33
N GLN A 104 -14.26 -9.71 4.53
CA GLN A 104 -14.16 -9.71 3.07
C GLN A 104 -14.08 -8.30 2.50
N GLU A 105 -14.63 -7.32 3.21
CA GLU A 105 -14.65 -5.91 2.85
C GLU A 105 -13.30 -5.22 3.10
N GLN A 106 -12.38 -5.86 3.83
CA GLN A 106 -11.09 -5.28 4.17
C GLN A 106 -10.15 -5.30 2.96
N GLN A 107 -9.77 -4.11 2.47
CA GLN A 107 -8.69 -3.98 1.49
C GLN A 107 -7.35 -4.32 2.14
N LEU A 108 -6.76 -5.44 1.72
CA LEU A 108 -5.46 -5.93 2.18
C LEU A 108 -4.31 -5.50 1.28
N THR A 109 -4.64 -5.02 0.09
CA THR A 109 -3.67 -4.48 -0.85
C THR A 109 -3.90 -2.99 -1.04
N GLN A 110 -2.82 -2.23 -0.99
CA GLN A 110 -2.82 -0.80 -1.28
C GLN A 110 -1.72 -0.50 -2.28
N ARG A 111 -1.96 0.50 -3.12
CA ARG A 111 -0.97 1.01 -4.08
C ARG A 111 -0.75 2.49 -3.84
N ALA A 112 0.49 2.93 -4.00
CA ALA A 112 0.88 4.33 -3.94
C ALA A 112 1.95 4.60 -4.98
N GLU A 113 1.95 5.80 -5.55
CA GLU A 113 2.87 6.19 -6.61
C GLU A 113 3.70 7.38 -6.14
N VAL A 114 5.00 7.34 -6.43
CA VAL A 114 5.92 8.45 -6.16
C VAL A 114 6.70 8.76 -7.42
N ASN A 115 6.65 10.02 -7.87
CA ASN A 115 7.31 10.46 -9.09
C ASN A 115 8.74 10.94 -8.83
N PHE A 116 9.63 10.72 -9.79
CA PHE A 116 10.88 11.46 -9.85
C PHE A 116 10.62 12.89 -10.29
N GLN A 117 11.28 13.83 -9.63
CA GLN A 117 11.20 15.23 -10.03
C GLN A 117 11.95 15.43 -11.36
N LYS A 118 11.29 16.00 -12.36
CA LYS A 118 11.87 16.30 -13.68
C LYS A 118 11.21 17.55 -14.28
N GLU A 119 12.01 18.43 -14.88
CA GLU A 119 11.57 19.71 -15.47
C GLU A 119 10.71 20.62 -14.55
N CYS A 120 10.88 20.59 -13.23
CA CYS A 120 10.09 21.43 -12.30
C CYS A 120 10.62 22.88 -12.14
N GLY A 121 11.49 23.38 -13.02
CA GLY A 121 12.10 24.70 -12.88
C GLY A 121 13.21 24.77 -11.81
N SER A 122 13.71 25.99 -11.55
CA SER A 122 14.86 26.24 -10.66
C SER A 122 14.53 26.16 -9.17
N ASP A 123 13.24 26.30 -8.81
CA ASP A 123 12.75 26.21 -7.43
C ASP A 123 12.44 24.76 -7.00
N ASN A 124 12.61 23.80 -7.92
CA ASN A 124 12.32 22.39 -7.72
C ASN A 124 10.84 22.06 -7.38
N LYS A 125 9.89 22.95 -7.70
CA LYS A 125 8.49 22.77 -7.37
C LYS A 125 7.61 22.70 -8.62
N CYS A 126 7.14 21.50 -8.94
CA CYS A 126 6.20 21.31 -10.03
C CYS A 126 4.84 21.94 -9.70
N SER A 127 4.44 22.95 -10.47
CA SER A 127 3.14 23.63 -10.37
C SER A 127 2.46 23.61 -11.73
N SER A 128 1.20 23.15 -11.78
CA SER A 128 0.46 23.01 -13.04
C SER A 128 -0.59 24.10 -13.20
N ASN A 129 -0.81 24.56 -14.44
CA ASN A 129 -1.86 25.51 -14.83
C ASN A 129 -2.87 24.85 -15.77
N LEU A 130 -3.41 23.70 -15.35
CA LEU A 130 -4.32 22.91 -16.19
C LEU A 130 -5.58 23.72 -16.57
N LEU A 131 -5.86 23.83 -17.86
CA LEU A 131 -7.03 24.51 -18.40
C LEU A 131 -7.92 23.50 -19.11
N LEU A 132 -9.21 23.47 -18.75
CA LEU A 132 -10.21 22.62 -19.38
C LEU A 132 -11.27 23.49 -20.07
N LYS A 133 -11.63 23.13 -21.30
CA LYS A 133 -12.75 23.71 -22.05
C LYS A 133 -13.67 22.60 -22.53
N ALA A 134 -14.97 22.82 -22.38
CA ALA A 134 -16.00 21.92 -22.88
C ALA A 134 -17.04 22.72 -23.66
N HIS A 135 -17.62 22.09 -24.67
CA HIS A 135 -18.65 22.66 -25.53
C HIS A 135 -19.76 21.63 -25.73
N PHE A 136 -21.02 22.06 -25.66
CA PHE A 136 -22.13 21.24 -26.14
C PHE A 136 -22.08 21.25 -27.66
N VAL A 137 -22.27 20.07 -28.25
CA VAL A 137 -22.27 19.89 -29.70
C VAL A 137 -23.59 19.27 -30.14
N ASP A 138 -24.00 19.54 -31.38
CA ASP A 138 -25.09 18.82 -32.02
C ASP A 138 -24.65 17.41 -32.45
N ASN A 139 -25.55 16.66 -33.12
CA ASN A 139 -25.27 15.31 -33.62
C ASN A 139 -24.20 15.28 -34.74
N GLU A 140 -23.76 16.45 -35.24
CA GLU A 140 -22.71 16.61 -36.24
C GLU A 140 -21.42 17.18 -35.62
N ASP A 141 -21.26 17.08 -34.28
CA ASP A 141 -20.15 17.62 -33.50
C ASP A 141 -19.97 19.15 -33.63
N LYS A 142 -21.00 19.90 -34.07
CA LYS A 142 -20.92 21.36 -34.17
C LYS A 142 -21.20 22.01 -32.82
N PRO A 143 -20.29 22.83 -32.28
CA PRO A 143 -20.51 23.48 -31.01
C PRO A 143 -21.65 24.49 -31.11
N TYR A 144 -22.57 24.47 -30.14
CA TYR A 144 -23.60 25.49 -30.05
C TYR A 144 -22.99 26.88 -29.82
N PRO A 145 -23.53 27.93 -30.46
CA PRO A 145 -23.08 29.30 -30.21
C PRO A 145 -23.28 29.66 -28.73
N ARG A 146 -22.34 30.43 -28.19
CA ARG A 146 -22.38 30.94 -26.81
C ARG A 146 -23.32 32.13 -26.66
#